data_AF-A0A0M3HIP4-F1
#
_entry.id   AF-A0A0M3HIP4-F1
#
_cell.length_a   1.000
_cell.length_b   1.000
_cell.length_c   1.000
_cell.angle_alpha   90.00
_cell.angle_beta   90.00
_cell.angle_gamma   90.00
#
_symmetry.space_group_name_H-M   'P 1'
#
loop_
_entity.id
_entity.type
_entity.pdbx_description
1 polymer ?
#
loop_
_entity_poly.entity_id
_entity_poly.type
_entity_poly.pdbx_seq_one_letter_code
_entity_poly.pdbx_strand_id
1 'polypeptide(L)'
;MAAVTYEYILTGLGATIFAVDQQGYVYLNAPSVDADPPNPSSYELIIEAREVNTTPIRSSEPIKITIHIIDINDNVPTFSSSIYMANVSANGRNRPVIEVRSSRISNHPFQ
;
A
#
# COMPACT_ATOMS: atom_id res chain seq x y z
N MET A 1 4.08 -14.77 -41.61
CA MET A 1 4.01 -13.46 -40.92
C MET A 1 5.20 -13.40 -39.99
N ALA A 2 5.98 -12.33 -39.99
CA ALA A 2 7.05 -12.18 -39.00
C ALA A 2 6.42 -11.92 -37.63
N ALA A 3 6.93 -12.58 -36.58
CA ALA A 3 6.52 -12.25 -35.22
C ALA A 3 7.03 -10.86 -34.87
N VAL A 4 6.16 -10.00 -34.37
CA VAL A 4 6.52 -8.69 -33.82
C VAL A 4 6.72 -8.88 -32.32
N THR A 5 7.85 -8.41 -31.80
CA THR A 5 8.14 -8.41 -30.37
C THR A 5 7.67 -7.09 -29.77
N TYR A 6 7.09 -7.15 -28.58
CA TYR A 6 6.67 -5.97 -27.82
C TYR A 6 7.46 -5.86 -26.52
N GLU A 7 7.70 -4.63 -26.07
CA GLU A 7 8.06 -4.34 -24.70
C GLU A 7 6.87 -3.64 -24.01
N TYR A 8 6.63 -3.98 -22.75
CA TYR A 8 5.63 -3.30 -21.95
C TYR A 8 6.31 -2.23 -21.10
N ILE A 9 5.76 -1.02 -21.15
CA ILE A 9 6.27 0.14 -20.43
C ILE A 9 5.27 0.45 -19.33
N LEU A 10 5.70 0.39 -18.06
CA LEU A 10 4.94 0.87 -16.91
C LEU A 10 5.40 2.27 -16.52
N THR A 11 4.43 3.16 -16.31
CA THR A 11 4.65 4.49 -15.73
C THR A 11 3.62 4.76 -14.64
N GLY A 12 3.79 5.84 -13.87
CA GLY A 12 2.85 6.24 -12.81
C GLY A 12 3.33 5.95 -11.38
N LEU A 13 2.43 6.18 -10.42
CA LEU A 13 2.69 5.97 -9.00
C LEU A 13 2.75 4.47 -8.73
N GLY A 14 3.94 3.95 -8.43
CA GLY A 14 4.18 2.53 -8.18
C GLY A 14 5.01 1.83 -9.24
N ALA A 15 5.39 2.49 -10.35
CA ALA A 15 6.17 1.89 -11.43
C ALA A 15 7.58 1.42 -11.00
N THR A 16 8.03 1.80 -9.80
CA THR A 16 9.28 1.32 -9.19
C THR A 16 9.10 0.05 -8.35
N ILE A 17 7.89 -0.25 -7.90
CA ILE A 17 7.58 -1.38 -7.01
C ILE A 17 6.69 -2.43 -7.68
N PHE A 18 6.12 -2.13 -8.85
CA PHE A 18 5.45 -3.09 -9.71
C PHE A 18 6.20 -3.23 -11.02
N ALA A 19 6.17 -4.42 -11.58
CA ALA A 19 6.72 -4.71 -12.89
C ALA A 19 5.73 -5.54 -13.69
N VAL A 20 5.99 -5.66 -14.99
CA VAL A 20 5.24 -6.50 -15.91
C VAL A 20 6.20 -7.41 -16.65
N ASP A 21 5.82 -8.65 -16.88
CA ASP A 21 6.58 -9.57 -17.71
C ASP A 21 6.17 -9.50 -19.19
N GLN A 22 6.83 -10.28 -20.05
CA GLN A 22 6.53 -10.34 -21.48
C GLN A 22 5.19 -11.02 -21.81
N GLN A 23 4.56 -11.67 -20.82
CA GLN A 23 3.26 -12.30 -20.91
C GLN A 23 2.13 -11.35 -20.49
N GLY A 24 2.48 -10.17 -19.96
CA GLY A 24 1.53 -9.16 -19.50
C GLY A 24 1.09 -9.32 -18.05
N TYR A 25 1.72 -10.20 -17.27
CA TYR A 25 1.43 -10.32 -15.84
C TYR A 25 2.10 -9.19 -15.08
N VAL A 26 1.29 -8.42 -14.34
CA VAL A 26 1.78 -7.43 -13.39
C VAL A 26 2.09 -8.12 -12.05
N TYR A 27 3.29 -7.90 -11.52
CA TYR A 27 3.73 -8.49 -10.27
C TYR A 27 4.44 -7.45 -9.39
N LEU A 28 4.54 -7.76 -8.09
CA LEU A 28 5.26 -6.95 -7.14
C LEU A 28 6.78 -7.11 -7.34
N ASN A 29 7.45 -6.01 -7.64
CA ASN A 29 8.89 -5.89 -7.78
C ASN A 29 9.51 -5.25 -6.52
N ALA A 30 9.03 -5.65 -5.35
CA ALA A 30 9.50 -5.22 -4.04
C ALA A 30 9.34 -6.38 -3.03
N PRO A 31 10.09 -6.41 -1.92
CA PRO A 31 9.97 -7.47 -0.92
C PRO A 31 8.60 -7.53 -0.24
N SER A 32 7.96 -6.38 -0.05
CA SER A 32 6.65 -6.24 0.57
C SER A 32 5.98 -4.93 0.15
N VAL A 33 4.69 -4.83 0.42
CA VAL A 33 3.90 -3.60 0.30
C VAL A 33 3.15 -3.40 1.61
N ASP A 34 2.96 -2.14 1.99
CA ASP A 34 2.33 -1.73 3.22
C ASP A 34 1.33 -0.61 2.90
N ALA A 35 0.13 -0.69 3.48
CA ALA A 35 -0.93 0.29 3.32
C ALA A 35 -0.95 1.33 4.44
N ASP A 36 -0.15 1.16 5.50
CA ASP A 36 -0.14 2.06 6.64
C ASP A 36 0.57 3.38 6.34
N PRO A 37 0.13 4.50 6.94
CA PRO A 37 0.79 5.79 6.74
C PRO A 37 2.28 5.73 7.12
N PRO A 38 3.18 6.32 6.31
CA PRO A 38 2.92 7.27 5.21
C PRO A 38 2.74 6.60 3.83
N ASN A 39 2.65 5.27 3.75
CA ASN A 39 2.55 4.57 2.48
C ASN A 39 1.15 4.78 1.85
N PRO A 40 1.06 4.79 0.51
CA PRO A 40 -0.21 4.92 -0.18
C PRO A 40 -0.99 3.59 -0.13
N SER A 41 -2.29 3.67 0.10
CA SER A 41 -3.20 2.51 0.04
C SER A 41 -3.62 2.13 -1.38
N SER A 42 -3.24 2.93 -2.37
CA SER A 42 -3.44 2.62 -3.79
C SER A 42 -2.33 3.18 -4.67
N TYR A 43 -2.10 2.47 -5.78
CA TYR A 43 -1.14 2.82 -6.82
C TYR A 43 -1.86 2.97 -8.16
N GLU A 44 -1.43 3.93 -8.96
CA GLU A 44 -1.99 4.17 -10.29
C GLU A 44 -0.88 4.04 -11.32
N LEU A 45 -0.99 3.00 -12.15
CA LEU A 45 -0.06 2.66 -13.21
C LEU A 45 -0.70 2.91 -14.56
N ILE A 46 0.13 3.25 -15.53
CA ILE A 46 -0.22 3.28 -16.95
C ILE A 46 0.68 2.27 -17.67
N ILE A 47 0.07 1.38 -18.45
CA ILE A 47 0.77 0.40 -19.27
C ILE A 47 0.60 0.71 -20.76
N GLU A 48 1.68 0.61 -21.50
CA GLU A 48 1.73 0.74 -22.97
C GLU A 48 2.56 -0.41 -23.55
N ALA A 49 2.11 -1.01 -24.64
CA ALA A 49 2.88 -1.99 -25.39
C ALA A 49 3.54 -1.30 -26.59
N ARG A 50 4.86 -1.43 -26.72
CA ARG A 50 5.67 -0.79 -27.78
C ARG A 50 6.37 -1.85 -28.63
N GLU A 51 6.24 -1.75 -29.95
CA GLU A 51 6.95 -2.64 -30.87
C GLU A 51 8.47 -2.45 -30.76
N VAL A 52 9.21 -3.55 -30.82
CA VAL A 52 10.69 -3.55 -30.79
C VAL A 52 11.21 -3.91 -32.18
N ASN A 53 12.26 -3.22 -32.63
CA ASN A 53 12.93 -3.46 -33.92
C ASN A 53 12.03 -3.29 -35.17
N THR A 54 11.02 -2.41 -35.10
CA THR A 54 10.18 -2.04 -36.25
C THR A 54 10.41 -0.59 -36.68
N THR A 55 10.14 -0.32 -37.96
CA THR A 55 10.18 1.04 -38.54
C THR A 55 8.94 1.24 -39.40
N PRO A 56 7.99 2.12 -39.03
CA PRO A 56 7.96 2.91 -37.78
C PRO A 56 7.71 2.02 -36.55
N ILE A 57 8.17 2.47 -35.39
CA ILE A 57 7.77 1.88 -34.11
C ILE A 57 6.32 2.27 -33.84
N ARG A 58 5.49 1.28 -33.50
CA ARG A 58 4.11 1.50 -33.09
C ARG A 58 3.93 1.21 -31.61
N SER A 59 2.95 1.86 -31.03
CA SER A 59 2.53 1.68 -29.64
C SER A 59 1.04 1.39 -29.57
N SER A 60 0.62 0.68 -28.52
CA SER A 60 -0.78 0.55 -28.18
C SER A 60 -1.34 1.85 -27.59
N GLU A 61 -2.66 1.93 -27.45
CA GLU A 61 -3.25 2.92 -26.55
C GLU A 61 -2.82 2.61 -25.10
N PRO A 62 -2.53 3.64 -24.28
CA PRO A 62 -2.21 3.44 -22.88
C PRO A 62 -3.43 2.98 -22.07
N ILE A 63 -3.23 2.02 -21.17
CA ILE A 63 -4.27 1.51 -20.28
C ILE A 63 -3.94 1.88 -18.84
N LYS A 64 -4.94 2.37 -18.10
CA LYS A 64 -4.81 2.70 -16.68
C LYS A 64 -5.12 1.48 -15.80
N ILE A 65 -4.25 1.21 -14.83
CA ILE A 65 -4.38 0.15 -13.83
C ILE A 65 -4.37 0.80 -12.45
N THR A 66 -5.39 0.52 -11.64
CA THR A 66 -5.43 0.93 -10.23
C THR A 66 -5.24 -0.30 -9.36
N ILE A 67 -4.19 -0.31 -8.54
CA ILE A 67 -3.90 -1.38 -7.60
C ILE A 67 -4.24 -0.88 -6.20
N HIS A 68 -5.15 -1.58 -5.51
CA HIS A 68 -5.49 -1.30 -4.12
C HIS A 68 -4.74 -2.26 -3.20
N ILE A 69 -4.07 -1.70 -2.19
CA ILE A 69 -3.43 -2.50 -1.15
C ILE A 69 -4.45 -2.76 -0.07
N ILE A 70 -4.67 -4.03 0.22
CA ILE A 70 -5.59 -4.45 1.28
C ILE A 70 -4.82 -4.36 2.59
N ASP A 71 -5.20 -3.38 3.41
CA ASP A 71 -4.68 -3.22 4.76
C ASP A 71 -5.12 -4.39 5.65
N ILE A 72 -4.18 -4.96 6.40
CA ILE A 72 -4.40 -6.02 7.37
C ILE A 72 -3.99 -5.51 8.75
N ASN A 73 -4.66 -5.97 9.82
CA ASN A 73 -4.32 -5.53 11.17
C ASN A 73 -3.06 -6.23 11.71
N ASP A 74 -1.89 -5.83 11.22
CA ASP A 74 -0.57 -6.32 11.63
C ASP A 74 0.15 -5.40 12.64
N ASN A 75 -0.38 -4.20 12.88
CA ASN A 75 0.15 -3.26 13.85
C ASN A 75 -0.46 -3.43 15.25
N VAL A 76 0.39 -3.80 16.21
CA VAL A 76 -0.01 -3.86 17.63
C VAL A 76 -0.22 -2.45 18.22
N PRO A 77 -1.27 -2.23 19.02
CA PRO A 77 -1.45 -0.96 19.71
C PRO A 77 -0.29 -0.67 20.67
N THR A 78 0.15 0.58 20.69
CA THR A 78 1.16 1.06 21.64
C THR A 78 0.49 1.94 22.69
N PHE A 79 0.73 1.63 23.97
CA PHE A 79 0.23 2.44 25.08
C PHE A 79 0.98 3.78 25.19
N SER A 80 0.28 4.83 25.62
CA SER A 80 0.88 6.15 25.83
C SER A 80 1.90 6.21 26.96
N SER A 81 1.89 5.22 27.87
CA SER A 81 2.88 5.05 28.94
C SER A 81 3.13 3.57 29.21
N SER A 82 4.35 3.24 29.62
CA SER A 82 4.68 1.90 30.12
C SER A 82 4.10 1.63 31.51
N ILE A 83 3.83 2.69 32.29
CA ILE A 83 3.26 2.60 33.63
C ILE A 83 2.19 3.69 33.80
N TYR A 84 1.01 3.28 34.27
CA TYR A 84 -0.08 4.18 34.64
C TYR A 84 -0.25 4.14 36.16
N MET A 85 -0.11 5.28 36.83
CA MET A 85 -0.24 5.39 38.28
C MET A 85 -1.32 6.42 38.63
N ALA A 86 -2.19 6.07 39.57
CA ALA A 86 -3.23 6.96 40.07
C ALA A 86 -3.33 6.86 41.59
N ASN A 87 -3.55 8.00 42.25
CA ASN A 87 -3.80 8.07 43.68
C ASN A 87 -5.28 8.34 43.92
N VAL A 88 -5.92 7.52 44.77
CA VAL A 88 -7.36 7.61 45.06
C VAL A 88 -7.61 7.79 46.56
N SER A 89 -8.64 8.57 46.90
CA SER A 89 -9.10 8.69 48.28
C SER A 89 -9.93 7.47 48.69
N ALA A 90 -9.70 6.94 49.90
CA ALA A 90 -10.44 5.79 50.42
C ALA A 90 -11.96 6.02 50.52
N ASN A 91 -12.38 7.28 50.65
CA ASN A 91 -13.78 7.67 50.75
C ASN A 91 -14.29 8.23 49.42
N GLY A 92 -15.40 7.68 48.92
CA GLY A 92 -15.98 8.18 47.68
C GLY A 92 -17.08 7.29 47.07
N ARG A 93 -17.86 7.89 46.18
CA ARG A 93 -18.75 7.16 45.24
C ARG A 93 -17.97 6.75 43.99
N ASN A 94 -18.57 5.86 43.19
CA ASN A 94 -18.00 5.39 41.91
C ASN A 94 -17.63 6.58 41.01
N ARG A 95 -16.37 6.62 40.55
CA ARG A 95 -15.82 7.69 39.71
C ARG A 95 -14.68 7.16 38.82
N PRO A 96 -14.45 7.73 37.63
CA PRO A 96 -13.26 7.44 36.83
C PRO A 96 -11.97 7.77 37.61
N VAL A 97 -10.94 6.93 37.47
CA VAL A 97 -9.66 7.06 38.20
C VAL A 97 -8.53 7.42 37.25
N ILE A 98 -8.36 6.65 36.18
CA ILE A 98 -7.33 6.88 35.17
C ILE A 98 -7.89 6.54 33.80
N GLU A 99 -7.54 7.36 32.81
CA GLU A 99 -7.80 7.08 31.41
C GLU A 99 -6.51 6.52 30.79
N VAL A 100 -6.60 5.31 30.22
CA VAL A 100 -5.50 4.67 29.50
C VAL A 100 -5.76 4.83 28.01
N ARG A 101 -4.76 5.33 27.28
CA ARG A 101 -4.84 5.54 25.83
C ARG A 101 -3.78 4.72 25.13
N SER A 102 -4.15 4.12 24.01
CA SER A 102 -3.25 3.45 23.07
C SER A 102 -3.51 3.93 21.66
N SER A 103 -2.48 3.95 20.82
CA SER A 103 -2.59 4.26 19.39
C SER A 103 -1.87 3.23 18.55
N ARG A 104 -2.28 3.08 17.29
CA ARG A 104 -1.55 2.36 16.23
C ARG A 104 -1.48 3.25 14.99
N ILE A 105 -0.47 3.04 14.16
CA ILE A 105 -0.41 3.64 12.83
C ILE A 105 -1.03 2.62 11.89
N SER A 106 -2.34 2.74 11.62
CA SER A 106 -2.98 1.87 10.64
C SER A 106 -4.21 2.51 10.02
N ASN A 107 -4.46 2.20 8.75
CA ASN A 107 -5.65 2.62 8.02
C ASN A 107 -6.84 1.67 8.25
N HIS A 108 -6.61 0.51 8.87
CA HIS A 108 -7.62 -0.47 9.21
C HIS A 108 -8.43 0.03 10.42
N PRO A 109 -9.78 -0.06 10.42
CA PRO A 109 -10.59 0.32 11.58
C PRO A 109 -10.40 -0.65 12.76
N PHE A 110 -10.65 -0.18 13.99
CA PHE A 110 -10.77 -1.09 15.14
C PHE A 110 -12.06 -1.91 14.98
N GLN A 111 -11.97 -3.24 15.02
CA GLN A 111 -13.14 -4.12 15.11
C GLN A 111 -13.60 -4.25 16.56
#